data_AF-A0A1F1ZE76-F1
#
_entry.id   AF-A0A1F1ZE76-F1
#
_cell.length_a   1.000
_cell.length_b   1.000
_cell.length_c   1.000
_cell.angle_alpha   90.00
_cell.angle_beta   90.00
_cell.angle_gamma   90.00
#
_symmetry.space_group_name_H-M   'P 1'
#
loop_
_entity.id
_entity.type
_entity.pdbx_description
1 polymer ?
#
loop_
_entity_poly.entity_id
_entity_poly.type
_entity_poly.pdbx_seq_one_letter_code
_entity_poly.pdbx_strand_id
1 'polypeptide(L)'
;MTVKLTRKQLVERWGGQCDPGLVLAPSPFGLVDGREDFRGFHWEGTFSEHGVSSDVFLPPGQVLDNIDFSYANINPFIARELTMRHCYAKQATFTSPEWAYGTISDCVFERCKFASGFAMPLIAASVSDCVFRACTFPELFAYGTRYDRCQALDMRLNGPKGGGSRCPVITNTTVTGKWKEFTVEETVDGIQLSGCDLSGVEFGICGFDYVDMNKVKIPDALQRFTVANWEAVCDSIRTKLQELQDAPANDGEPMMQSGFALDMLDYDLRGWYEQAPRPRGARYCVELTFADSAGHRRDYLLDLYRDAGAVFMLDPAAGAQERE
;
A
#
# COMPACT_ATOMS: atom_id res chain seq x y z
N MET A 1 31.85 -16.36 22.11
CA MET A 1 31.24 -17.29 21.14
C MET A 1 29.74 -17.29 21.40
N THR A 2 28.95 -16.68 20.53
CA THR A 2 27.49 -16.69 20.65
C THR A 2 26.97 -18.01 20.09
N VAL A 3 26.40 -18.86 20.95
CA VAL A 3 25.79 -20.11 20.51
C VAL A 3 24.60 -19.76 19.60
N LYS A 4 24.64 -20.20 18.33
CA LYS A 4 23.51 -20.02 17.43
C LYS A 4 22.42 -21.05 17.78
N LEU A 5 21.35 -20.58 18.40
CA LEU A 5 20.16 -21.38 18.66
C LEU A 5 19.35 -21.59 17.38
N THR A 6 18.81 -22.79 17.21
CA THR A 6 17.82 -23.08 16.16
C THR A 6 16.48 -22.43 16.51
N ARG A 7 15.60 -22.26 15.50
CA ARG A 7 14.22 -21.78 15.72
C ARG A 7 13.49 -22.58 16.79
N LYS A 8 13.62 -23.91 16.76
CA LYS A 8 12.98 -24.81 17.73
C LYS A 8 13.45 -24.51 19.17
N GLN A 9 14.76 -24.37 19.36
CA GLN A 9 15.33 -24.04 20.67
C GLN A 9 14.92 -22.64 21.17
N LEU A 10 14.79 -21.66 20.26
CA LEU A 10 14.33 -20.31 20.59
C LEU A 10 12.87 -20.28 21.08
N VAL A 11 12.03 -21.19 20.59
CA VAL A 11 10.65 -21.32 21.05
C VAL A 11 10.60 -22.13 22.36
N GLU A 12 11.29 -23.27 22.42
CA GLU A 12 11.26 -24.17 23.58
C GLU A 12 11.77 -23.53 24.87
N ARG A 13 12.71 -22.58 24.80
CA ARG A 13 13.25 -21.90 25.99
C ARG A 13 12.22 -21.07 26.77
N TRP A 14 11.08 -20.70 26.16
CA TRP A 14 10.00 -19.99 26.84
C TRP A 14 9.12 -20.91 27.68
N GLY A 15 9.18 -22.22 27.47
CA GLY A 15 8.42 -23.19 28.26
C GLY A 15 6.89 -23.18 28.07
N GLY A 16 6.36 -22.36 27.15
CA GLY A 16 4.93 -22.28 26.85
C GLY A 16 4.45 -20.86 26.52
N GLN A 17 3.16 -20.62 26.79
CA GLN A 17 2.53 -19.31 26.66
C GLN A 17 3.09 -18.32 27.69
N CYS A 18 3.42 -17.13 27.24
CA CYS A 18 4.03 -16.07 28.04
C CYS A 18 3.05 -14.95 28.37
N ASP A 19 3.18 -14.32 29.54
CA ASP A 19 2.50 -13.04 29.80
C ASP A 19 3.04 -11.98 28.82
N PRO A 20 2.18 -11.25 28.09
CA PRO A 20 2.65 -10.22 27.16
C PRO A 20 3.35 -9.05 27.87
N GLY A 21 3.05 -8.77 29.15
CA GLY A 21 3.74 -7.76 29.94
C GLY A 21 5.24 -8.02 30.11
N LEU A 22 5.71 -9.25 29.87
CA LEU A 22 7.14 -9.58 29.88
C LEU A 22 7.95 -8.75 28.88
N VAL A 23 7.36 -8.36 27.74
CA VAL A 23 8.09 -7.57 26.72
C VAL A 23 8.37 -6.12 27.15
N LEU A 24 7.82 -5.69 28.30
CA LEU A 24 8.07 -4.37 28.89
C LEU A 24 9.22 -4.39 29.90
N ALA A 25 9.75 -5.56 30.23
CA ALA A 25 10.88 -5.74 31.13
C ALA A 25 12.13 -6.17 30.34
N PRO A 26 13.34 -6.02 30.91
CA PRO A 26 14.54 -6.60 30.31
C PRO A 26 14.37 -8.09 30.04
N SER A 27 14.85 -8.55 28.88
CA SER A 27 14.72 -9.94 28.48
C SER A 27 15.40 -10.86 29.49
N PRO A 28 14.76 -11.98 29.88
CA PRO A 28 15.41 -12.99 30.71
C PRO A 28 16.58 -13.68 30.00
N PHE A 29 16.74 -13.47 28.69
CA PHE A 29 17.82 -14.01 27.87
C PHE A 29 18.90 -12.95 27.55
N GLY A 30 18.75 -11.72 28.06
CA GLY A 30 19.66 -10.61 27.82
C GLY A 30 19.59 -10.06 26.41
N LEU A 31 20.73 -9.54 25.93
CA LEU A 31 20.81 -8.85 24.65
C LEU A 31 21.37 -9.73 23.53
N VAL A 32 20.84 -9.58 22.32
CA VAL A 32 21.35 -10.15 21.08
C VAL A 32 21.44 -9.07 20.03
N ASP A 33 22.64 -8.89 19.46
CA ASP A 33 22.93 -7.83 18.48
C ASP A 33 22.48 -6.44 18.98
N GLY A 34 22.63 -6.21 20.29
CA GLY A 34 22.27 -4.97 20.97
C GLY A 34 20.79 -4.83 21.36
N ARG A 35 19.93 -5.79 21.03
CA ARG A 35 18.48 -5.77 21.29
C ARG A 35 18.07 -6.75 22.39
N GLU A 36 16.99 -6.45 23.09
CA GLU A 36 16.35 -7.37 24.04
C GLU A 36 15.92 -8.66 23.32
N ASP A 37 16.43 -9.81 23.76
CA ASP A 37 16.23 -11.08 23.09
C ASP A 37 14.86 -11.69 23.41
N PHE A 38 13.85 -11.29 22.65
CA PHE A 38 12.50 -11.87 22.70
C PHE A 38 12.24 -12.88 21.57
N ARG A 39 13.30 -13.44 21.00
CA ARG A 39 13.16 -14.38 19.89
C ARG A 39 12.41 -15.65 20.33
N GLY A 40 11.49 -16.12 19.49
CA GLY A 40 10.62 -17.24 19.77
C GLY A 40 9.53 -16.98 20.82
N PHE A 41 9.38 -15.72 21.28
CA PHE A 41 8.33 -15.34 22.24
C PHE A 41 6.95 -15.77 21.75
N HIS A 42 6.15 -16.31 22.64
CA HIS A 42 4.84 -16.86 22.28
C HIS A 42 3.75 -16.37 23.23
N TRP A 43 2.73 -15.74 22.65
CA TRP A 43 1.52 -15.32 23.33
C TRP A 43 0.30 -15.82 22.56
N GLU A 44 -0.67 -16.38 23.29
CA GLU A 44 -1.95 -16.83 22.75
C GLU A 44 -3.12 -16.34 23.62
N GLY A 45 -3.78 -15.28 23.20
CA GLY A 45 -5.04 -14.83 23.78
C GLY A 45 -6.22 -15.71 23.38
N THR A 46 -7.33 -15.47 24.05
CA THR A 46 -8.60 -16.14 23.85
C THR A 46 -9.39 -15.52 22.70
N PHE A 47 -10.12 -16.36 21.96
CA PHE A 47 -11.01 -15.94 20.89
C PHE A 47 -12.44 -16.36 21.22
N SER A 48 -13.41 -15.50 20.90
CA SER A 48 -14.83 -15.86 20.85
C SER A 48 -15.10 -16.89 19.75
N GLU A 49 -16.27 -17.52 19.79
CA GLU A 49 -16.75 -18.44 18.74
C GLU A 49 -16.84 -17.78 17.35
N HIS A 50 -16.90 -16.45 17.30
CA HIS A 50 -16.89 -15.66 16.07
C HIS A 50 -15.48 -15.23 15.63
N GLY A 51 -14.42 -15.72 16.28
CA GLY A 51 -13.04 -15.38 15.93
C GLY A 51 -12.61 -13.96 16.30
N VAL A 52 -13.36 -13.28 17.16
CA VAL A 52 -13.01 -11.97 17.72
C VAL A 52 -12.35 -12.18 19.08
N SER A 53 -11.16 -11.62 19.29
CA SER A 53 -10.52 -11.66 20.60
C SER A 53 -10.88 -10.43 21.42
N SER A 54 -11.09 -10.63 22.73
CA SER A 54 -11.16 -9.56 23.73
C SER A 54 -9.80 -9.24 24.33
N ASP A 55 -8.78 -10.07 24.09
CA ASP A 55 -7.49 -9.96 24.74
C ASP A 55 -6.62 -8.96 24.01
N VAL A 56 -6.15 -7.96 24.75
CA VAL A 56 -5.24 -6.95 24.26
C VAL A 56 -3.81 -7.43 24.54
N PHE A 57 -2.93 -7.33 23.56
CA PHE A 57 -1.53 -7.71 23.74
C PHE A 57 -0.89 -6.84 24.82
N LEU A 58 -1.03 -5.52 24.74
CA LEU A 58 -0.52 -4.60 25.75
C LEU A 58 -1.53 -3.50 26.06
N PRO A 59 -1.59 -2.99 27.30
CA PRO A 59 -2.38 -1.80 27.62
C PRO A 59 -2.04 -0.62 26.70
N PRO A 60 -2.95 0.37 26.55
CA PRO A 60 -2.64 1.56 25.76
C PRO A 60 -1.43 2.34 26.26
N GLY A 61 -0.75 3.03 25.34
CA GLY A 61 0.35 3.96 25.66
C GLY A 61 1.70 3.32 25.98
N GLN A 62 1.85 2.01 25.79
CA GLN A 62 3.11 1.32 26.05
C GLN A 62 4.16 1.60 24.98
N VAL A 63 5.43 1.36 25.32
CA VAL A 63 6.57 1.51 24.42
C VAL A 63 7.33 0.19 24.34
N LEU A 64 7.52 -0.32 23.13
CA LEU A 64 8.42 -1.41 22.80
C LEU A 64 9.63 -0.81 22.09
N ASP A 65 10.80 -0.92 22.70
CA ASP A 65 12.02 -0.31 22.19
C ASP A 65 13.14 -1.33 22.14
N ASN A 66 13.85 -1.39 21.02
CA ASN A 66 15.08 -2.14 20.87
C ASN A 66 14.90 -3.66 21.16
N ILE A 67 13.82 -4.26 20.65
CA ILE A 67 13.45 -5.67 20.86
C ILE A 67 13.69 -6.50 19.60
N ASP A 68 14.20 -7.73 19.75
CA ASP A 68 14.21 -8.75 18.69
C ASP A 68 13.06 -9.76 18.88
N PHE A 69 12.03 -9.65 18.05
CA PHE A 69 10.87 -10.54 17.98
C PHE A 69 11.02 -11.67 16.96
N SER A 70 12.24 -12.00 16.49
CA SER A 70 12.42 -13.04 15.48
C SER A 70 11.82 -14.37 15.93
N TYR A 71 11.07 -15.02 15.05
CA TYR A 71 10.36 -16.27 15.28
C TYR A 71 9.25 -16.20 16.33
N ALA A 72 8.88 -15.01 16.82
CA ALA A 72 7.78 -14.87 17.75
C ALA A 72 6.45 -15.26 17.11
N ASN A 73 5.50 -15.70 17.94
CA ASN A 73 4.12 -15.95 17.55
C ASN A 73 3.20 -15.24 18.54
N ILE A 74 2.60 -14.14 18.11
CA ILE A 74 1.74 -13.28 18.93
C ILE A 74 0.33 -13.30 18.35
N ASN A 75 -0.60 -13.89 19.10
CA ASN A 75 -1.96 -14.16 18.62
C ASN A 75 -2.99 -13.94 19.74
N PRO A 76 -3.85 -12.92 19.71
CA PRO A 76 -3.86 -11.82 18.76
C PRO A 76 -2.78 -10.76 19.08
N PHE A 77 -2.50 -9.88 18.13
CA PHE A 77 -1.70 -8.67 18.34
C PHE A 77 -2.60 -7.43 18.35
N ILE A 78 -3.37 -7.22 19.42
CA ILE A 78 -4.20 -6.01 19.58
C ILE A 78 -3.43 -5.01 20.44
N ALA A 79 -3.11 -3.84 19.87
CA ALA A 79 -2.31 -2.81 20.51
C ALA A 79 -2.83 -1.41 20.14
N ARG A 80 -3.26 -0.65 21.14
CA ARG A 80 -3.75 0.72 20.97
C ARG A 80 -2.73 1.70 21.51
N GLU A 81 -2.51 2.82 20.81
CA GLU A 81 -1.55 3.86 21.24
C GLU A 81 -0.15 3.30 21.55
N LEU A 82 0.22 2.19 20.91
CA LEU A 82 1.50 1.52 21.13
C LEU A 82 2.58 2.20 20.30
N THR A 83 3.70 2.53 20.94
CA THR A 83 4.92 2.94 20.24
C THR A 83 5.85 1.75 20.12
N MET A 84 6.22 1.36 18.90
CA MET A 84 7.29 0.38 18.66
C MET A 84 8.43 1.03 17.89
N ARG A 85 9.65 0.93 18.42
CA ARG A 85 10.83 1.52 17.77
C ARG A 85 12.08 0.67 17.89
N HIS A 86 12.97 0.78 16.91
CA HIS A 86 14.25 0.05 16.85
C HIS A 86 14.13 -1.49 16.93
N CYS A 87 12.93 -2.02 16.66
CA CYS A 87 12.66 -3.45 16.78
C CYS A 87 13.06 -4.20 15.51
N TYR A 88 13.46 -5.46 15.68
CA TYR A 88 13.73 -6.40 14.59
C TYR A 88 12.80 -7.60 14.72
N ALA A 89 12.27 -8.09 13.60
CA ALA A 89 11.51 -9.32 13.58
C ALA A 89 11.81 -10.09 12.29
N LYS A 90 12.32 -11.31 12.41
CA LYS A 90 12.47 -12.24 11.30
C LYS A 90 11.57 -13.44 11.46
N GLN A 91 10.77 -13.76 10.43
CA GLN A 91 9.87 -14.92 10.43
C GLN A 91 8.93 -14.99 11.66
N ALA A 92 8.57 -13.81 12.18
CA ALA A 92 7.56 -13.70 13.23
C ALA A 92 6.15 -13.83 12.63
N THR A 93 5.20 -14.28 13.44
CA THR A 93 3.78 -14.28 13.10
C THR A 93 3.03 -13.37 14.06
N PHE A 94 2.31 -12.40 13.49
CA PHE A 94 1.38 -11.53 14.19
C PHE A 94 -0.01 -11.84 13.64
N THR A 95 -0.89 -12.39 14.48
CA THR A 95 -2.24 -12.77 14.07
C THR A 95 -3.24 -11.75 14.59
N SER A 96 -4.26 -11.44 13.77
CA SER A 96 -5.23 -10.39 14.04
C SER A 96 -4.56 -9.10 14.55
N PRO A 97 -3.56 -8.57 13.81
CA PRO A 97 -2.97 -7.29 14.20
C PRO A 97 -4.07 -6.22 14.22
N GLU A 98 -4.14 -5.45 15.30
CA GLU A 98 -4.90 -4.21 15.40
C GLU A 98 -3.95 -3.20 16.05
N TRP A 99 -3.27 -2.41 15.22
CA TRP A 99 -2.45 -1.29 15.68
C TRP A 99 -3.21 0.01 15.47
N ALA A 100 -3.90 0.47 16.50
CA ALA A 100 -4.72 1.67 16.40
C ALA A 100 -4.01 2.85 17.06
N TYR A 101 -3.92 3.98 16.36
CA TYR A 101 -3.41 5.27 16.88
C TYR A 101 -1.99 5.21 17.46
N GLY A 102 -1.20 4.21 17.05
CA GLY A 102 0.17 3.99 17.52
C GLY A 102 1.22 4.54 16.56
N THR A 103 2.48 4.43 16.96
CA THR A 103 3.64 4.80 16.14
C THR A 103 4.57 3.60 15.98
N ILE A 104 5.05 3.38 14.76
CA ILE A 104 6.08 2.38 14.44
C ILE A 104 7.23 3.11 13.75
N SER A 105 8.41 3.14 14.36
CA SER A 105 9.58 3.80 13.76
C SER A 105 10.84 2.94 13.77
N ASP A 106 11.71 3.11 12.78
CA ASP A 106 13.05 2.47 12.79
C ASP A 106 13.03 0.94 12.98
N CYS A 107 11.95 0.28 12.53
CA CYS A 107 11.74 -1.16 12.68
C CYS A 107 12.07 -1.92 11.39
N VAL A 108 12.47 -3.19 11.55
CA VAL A 108 12.73 -4.08 10.41
C VAL A 108 11.96 -5.39 10.57
N PHE A 109 11.13 -5.68 9.59
CA PHE A 109 10.35 -6.92 9.48
C PHE A 109 10.80 -7.70 8.26
N GLU A 110 11.32 -8.91 8.47
CA GLU A 110 11.83 -9.78 7.40
C GLU A 110 11.06 -11.10 7.38
N ARG A 111 10.36 -11.39 6.28
CA ARG A 111 9.59 -12.63 6.09
C ARG A 111 8.57 -12.87 7.21
N CYS A 112 8.06 -11.81 7.82
CA CYS A 112 7.02 -11.89 8.82
C CYS A 112 5.67 -12.18 8.16
N LYS A 113 4.80 -12.85 8.91
CA LYS A 113 3.40 -13.09 8.52
C LYS A 113 2.50 -12.25 9.41
N PHE A 114 1.81 -11.29 8.80
CA PHE A 114 0.74 -10.54 9.43
C PHE A 114 -0.57 -11.19 9.00
N ALA A 115 -1.03 -12.16 9.77
CA ALA A 115 -2.23 -12.93 9.42
C ALA A 115 -3.47 -12.13 9.83
N SER A 116 -4.25 -11.65 8.87
CA SER A 116 -5.53 -11.01 9.16
C SER A 116 -6.53 -12.03 9.70
N GLY A 117 -7.13 -11.71 10.85
CA GLY A 117 -8.47 -12.18 11.22
C GLY A 117 -9.53 -11.18 10.73
N PHE A 118 -10.59 -10.97 11.52
CA PHE A 118 -11.58 -9.90 11.30
C PHE A 118 -11.07 -8.48 11.57
N ALA A 119 -9.82 -8.34 12.03
CA ALA A 119 -9.24 -7.06 12.49
C ALA A 119 -8.59 -6.26 11.35
N MET A 120 -8.65 -4.93 11.47
CA MET A 120 -7.99 -3.97 10.59
C MET A 120 -6.55 -3.71 11.10
N PRO A 121 -5.50 -4.07 10.34
CA PRO A 121 -4.13 -4.19 10.84
C PRO A 121 -3.54 -2.90 11.43
N LEU A 122 -3.75 -1.77 10.76
CA LEU A 122 -3.19 -0.47 11.12
C LEU A 122 -4.30 0.57 10.93
N ILE A 123 -4.74 1.22 12.00
CA ILE A 123 -5.82 2.23 11.96
C ILE A 123 -5.25 3.55 12.46
N ALA A 124 -5.22 4.57 11.60
CA ALA A 124 -4.74 5.91 11.94
C ALA A 124 -3.37 5.88 12.67
N ALA A 125 -2.51 4.93 12.31
CA ALA A 125 -1.18 4.81 12.87
C ALA A 125 -0.18 5.67 12.08
N SER A 126 1.00 5.89 12.66
CA SER A 126 2.14 6.47 11.96
C SER A 126 3.27 5.45 11.83
N VAL A 127 3.75 5.22 10.62
CA VAL A 127 4.84 4.29 10.31
C VAL A 127 5.94 5.06 9.60
N SER A 128 7.12 5.14 10.21
CA SER A 128 8.26 5.85 9.61
C SER A 128 9.55 5.07 9.65
N ASP A 129 10.43 5.30 8.68
CA ASP A 129 11.81 4.77 8.69
C ASP A 129 11.88 3.23 8.86
N CYS A 130 10.83 2.53 8.42
CA CYS A 130 10.67 1.09 8.59
C CYS A 130 11.00 0.32 7.32
N VAL A 131 11.48 -0.91 7.49
CA VAL A 131 11.74 -1.86 6.38
C VAL A 131 10.86 -3.09 6.54
N PHE A 132 10.03 -3.36 5.54
CA PHE A 132 9.26 -4.59 5.37
C PHE A 132 9.86 -5.35 4.19
N ARG A 133 10.38 -6.56 4.40
CA ARG A 133 11.03 -7.35 3.35
C ARG A 133 10.42 -8.74 3.23
N ALA A 134 9.85 -9.05 2.07
CA ALA A 134 9.24 -10.34 1.75
C ALA A 134 8.21 -10.78 2.81
N CYS A 135 7.51 -9.83 3.42
CA CYS A 135 6.47 -10.10 4.40
C CYS A 135 5.17 -10.46 3.69
N THR A 136 4.37 -11.32 4.32
CA THR A 136 2.99 -11.56 3.92
C THR A 136 2.12 -10.64 4.75
N PHE A 137 1.55 -9.62 4.11
CA PHE A 137 0.73 -8.62 4.77
C PHE A 137 -0.52 -8.38 3.91
N PRO A 138 -1.73 -8.74 4.37
CA PRO A 138 -2.91 -8.66 3.54
C PRO A 138 -3.26 -7.23 3.17
N GLU A 139 -3.07 -6.25 4.07
CA GLU A 139 -3.46 -4.84 3.87
C GLU A 139 -2.44 -3.84 4.46
N LEU A 140 -1.16 -3.94 4.08
CA LEU A 140 -0.05 -3.14 4.66
C LEU A 140 -0.24 -1.62 4.54
N PHE A 141 -1.15 -1.12 3.70
CA PHE A 141 -1.29 0.31 3.43
C PHE A 141 -2.73 0.80 3.61
N ALA A 142 -3.45 0.36 4.63
CA ALA A 142 -4.87 0.67 4.75
C ALA A 142 -5.20 1.67 5.88
N TYR A 143 -6.44 2.17 5.83
CA TYR A 143 -7.20 2.78 6.92
C TYR A 143 -6.58 4.04 7.55
N GLY A 144 -6.22 5.01 6.72
CA GLY A 144 -5.77 6.33 7.17
C GLY A 144 -4.41 6.32 7.85
N THR A 145 -3.65 5.22 7.72
CA THR A 145 -2.30 5.12 8.24
C THR A 145 -1.33 5.94 7.39
N ARG A 146 -0.40 6.64 8.05
CA ARG A 146 0.65 7.42 7.40
C ARG A 146 1.96 6.62 7.31
N TYR A 147 2.54 6.54 6.13
CA TYR A 147 3.84 5.94 5.85
C TYR A 147 4.83 6.99 5.34
N ASP A 148 6.00 7.07 5.93
CA ASP A 148 7.04 8.03 5.54
C ASP A 148 8.45 7.43 5.65
N ARG A 149 9.28 7.61 4.62
CA ARG A 149 10.66 7.07 4.56
C ARG A 149 10.74 5.54 4.76
N CYS A 150 9.72 4.82 4.33
CA CYS A 150 9.64 3.37 4.48
C CYS A 150 10.22 2.62 3.27
N GLN A 151 10.47 1.32 3.44
CA GLN A 151 10.81 0.39 2.37
C GLN A 151 9.93 -0.85 2.44
N ALA A 152 9.14 -1.12 1.42
CA ALA A 152 8.30 -2.31 1.28
C ALA A 152 8.83 -3.17 0.11
N LEU A 153 9.77 -4.05 0.41
CA LEU A 153 10.59 -4.76 -0.57
C LEU A 153 10.11 -6.20 -0.76
N ASP A 154 10.06 -6.64 -2.01
CA ASP A 154 9.70 -8.00 -2.44
C ASP A 154 8.36 -8.47 -1.88
N MET A 155 7.41 -7.55 -1.78
CA MET A 155 6.12 -7.79 -1.16
C MET A 155 5.15 -8.46 -2.13
N ARG A 156 4.19 -9.21 -1.58
CA ARG A 156 3.03 -9.74 -2.32
C ARG A 156 1.77 -9.26 -1.63
N LEU A 157 1.15 -8.20 -2.16
CA LEU A 157 0.05 -7.50 -1.51
C LEU A 157 -1.25 -7.59 -2.30
N ASN A 158 -2.35 -7.59 -1.55
CA ASN A 158 -3.70 -7.31 -2.05
C ASN A 158 -4.11 -5.94 -1.49
N GLY A 159 -4.04 -4.87 -2.26
CA GLY A 159 -4.35 -3.53 -1.77
C GLY A 159 -3.09 -2.69 -1.51
N PRO A 160 -3.27 -1.41 -1.14
CA PRO A 160 -4.45 -0.85 -0.50
C PRO A 160 -5.65 -0.65 -1.43
N LYS A 161 -6.83 -0.77 -0.82
CA LYS A 161 -8.12 -0.41 -1.38
C LYS A 161 -8.70 0.69 -0.51
N GLY A 162 -8.23 1.90 -0.72
CA GLY A 162 -8.69 3.09 0.01
C GLY A 162 -9.58 3.95 -0.88
N GLY A 163 -10.57 4.57 -0.26
CA GLY A 163 -11.34 5.69 -0.79
C GLY A 163 -11.88 6.47 0.42
N GLY A 164 -11.93 7.79 0.32
CA GLY A 164 -12.22 8.70 1.43
C GLY A 164 -11.27 8.50 2.63
N SER A 165 -11.86 8.49 3.83
CA SER A 165 -11.13 8.51 5.13
C SER A 165 -10.31 7.26 5.43
N ARG A 166 -10.33 6.28 4.53
CA ARG A 166 -9.57 5.03 4.64
C ARG A 166 -8.33 5.03 3.75
N CYS A 167 -8.14 6.03 2.90
CA CYS A 167 -6.93 6.12 2.09
C CYS A 167 -5.71 6.37 2.98
N PRO A 168 -4.63 5.57 2.87
CA PRO A 168 -3.38 5.87 3.57
C PRO A 168 -2.75 7.17 3.02
N VAL A 169 -1.82 7.74 3.76
CA VAL A 169 -0.88 8.72 3.20
C VAL A 169 0.49 8.08 3.10
N ILE A 170 1.03 7.94 1.89
CA ILE A 170 2.31 7.26 1.64
C ILE A 170 3.28 8.26 1.02
N THR A 171 4.43 8.48 1.65
CA THR A 171 5.45 9.45 1.20
C THR A 171 6.85 8.89 1.36
N ASN A 172 7.79 9.34 0.52
CA ASN A 172 9.21 8.99 0.55
C ASN A 172 9.48 7.48 0.67
N THR A 173 8.60 6.64 0.12
CA THR A 173 8.60 5.20 0.36
C THR A 173 9.01 4.45 -0.90
N THR A 174 9.93 3.50 -0.76
CA THR A 174 10.32 2.59 -1.85
C THR A 174 9.53 1.31 -1.77
N VAL A 175 8.99 0.86 -2.90
CA VAL A 175 8.15 -0.32 -2.99
C VAL A 175 8.60 -1.22 -4.14
N THR A 176 8.70 -2.53 -3.88
CA THR A 176 8.95 -3.54 -4.92
C THR A 176 8.10 -4.79 -4.70
N GLY A 177 7.98 -5.60 -5.76
CA GLY A 177 7.30 -6.89 -5.72
C GLY A 177 6.02 -6.94 -6.56
N LYS A 178 5.07 -7.80 -6.19
CA LYS A 178 3.83 -8.02 -6.96
C LYS A 178 2.62 -7.53 -6.20
N TRP A 179 1.86 -6.64 -6.81
CA TRP A 179 0.74 -5.97 -6.18
C TRP A 179 -0.52 -6.24 -6.99
N LYS A 180 -1.37 -7.11 -6.47
CA LYS A 180 -2.53 -7.59 -7.24
C LYS A 180 -3.52 -6.47 -7.54
N GLU A 181 -3.77 -5.63 -6.55
CA GLU A 181 -4.71 -4.51 -6.62
C GLU A 181 -4.10 -3.34 -5.83
N PHE A 182 -4.06 -2.14 -6.41
CA PHE A 182 -3.50 -0.93 -5.81
C PHE A 182 -4.33 0.29 -6.20
N THR A 183 -5.18 0.78 -5.30
CA THR A 183 -5.90 2.03 -5.54
C THR A 183 -5.65 2.97 -4.39
N VAL A 184 -5.11 4.13 -4.72
CA VAL A 184 -4.92 5.23 -3.79
C VAL A 184 -5.46 6.50 -4.41
N GLU A 185 -5.92 7.38 -3.54
CA GLU A 185 -6.38 8.71 -3.88
C GLU A 185 -5.60 9.75 -3.10
N GLU A 186 -5.52 10.95 -3.65
CA GLU A 186 -5.05 12.11 -2.91
C GLU A 186 -5.97 12.41 -1.71
N THR A 187 -5.38 12.70 -0.55
CA THR A 187 -6.10 13.05 0.67
C THR A 187 -5.84 14.51 1.08
N VAL A 188 -6.66 15.03 1.99
CA VAL A 188 -6.41 16.34 2.63
C VAL A 188 -5.22 16.32 3.59
N ASP A 189 -4.80 15.12 4.02
CA ASP A 189 -3.80 14.91 5.08
C ASP A 189 -2.35 14.87 4.56
N GLY A 190 -2.14 14.93 3.24
CA GLY A 190 -0.80 15.06 2.66
C GLY A 190 -0.74 14.83 1.15
N ILE A 191 0.42 15.18 0.57
CA ILE A 191 0.70 14.96 -0.85
C ILE A 191 0.94 13.46 -1.09
N GLN A 192 -0.05 12.79 -1.68
CA GLN A 192 -0.03 11.35 -1.81
C GLN A 192 1.09 10.89 -2.75
N LEU A 193 1.77 9.80 -2.37
CA LEU A 193 2.89 9.20 -3.07
C LEU A 193 4.10 10.11 -3.35
N SER A 194 4.17 11.30 -2.75
CA SER A 194 5.27 12.23 -2.98
C SER A 194 6.61 11.60 -2.59
N GLY A 195 7.57 11.60 -3.53
CA GLY A 195 8.91 11.05 -3.32
C GLY A 195 8.95 9.52 -3.27
N CYS A 196 7.88 8.84 -3.67
CA CYS A 196 7.85 7.38 -3.70
C CYS A 196 8.51 6.80 -4.95
N ASP A 197 9.13 5.63 -4.78
CA ASP A 197 9.65 4.81 -5.87
C ASP A 197 8.88 3.49 -5.95
N LEU A 198 8.05 3.38 -6.98
CA LEU A 198 7.24 2.21 -7.32
C LEU A 198 7.78 1.50 -8.57
N SER A 199 8.95 1.88 -9.10
CA SER A 199 9.48 1.33 -10.37
C SER A 199 9.77 -0.17 -10.33
N GLY A 200 9.95 -0.74 -9.14
CA GLY A 200 10.13 -2.19 -8.94
C GLY A 200 8.82 -2.96 -8.70
N VAL A 201 7.66 -2.35 -8.94
CA VAL A 201 6.35 -2.97 -8.73
C VAL A 201 5.77 -3.54 -10.02
N GLU A 202 5.33 -4.79 -9.95
CA GLU A 202 4.46 -5.42 -10.94
C GLU A 202 3.01 -5.26 -10.46
N PHE A 203 2.30 -4.30 -11.06
CA PHE A 203 0.88 -4.04 -10.77
C PHE A 203 -0.04 -5.01 -11.52
N GLY A 204 -1.07 -5.50 -10.83
CA GLY A 204 -2.26 -6.07 -11.44
C GLY A 204 -3.24 -4.94 -11.79
N ILE A 205 -4.30 -4.80 -11.00
CA ILE A 205 -5.25 -3.67 -11.11
C ILE A 205 -4.67 -2.48 -10.35
N CYS A 206 -4.62 -1.28 -10.95
CA CYS A 206 -4.22 -0.08 -10.21
C CYS A 206 -4.98 1.19 -10.62
N GLY A 207 -5.09 2.12 -9.67
CA GLY A 207 -5.68 3.45 -9.81
C GLY A 207 -4.95 4.46 -8.92
N PHE A 208 -4.85 5.70 -9.40
CA PHE A 208 -4.08 6.78 -8.77
C PHE A 208 -4.90 8.06 -8.83
N ASP A 209 -6.02 8.04 -8.13
CA ASP A 209 -7.05 9.07 -8.27
C ASP A 209 -6.52 10.39 -7.70
N TYR A 210 -6.44 11.41 -8.54
CA TYR A 210 -5.86 12.71 -8.20
C TYR A 210 -4.40 12.76 -7.72
N VAL A 211 -3.64 11.69 -7.89
CA VAL A 211 -2.23 11.69 -7.52
C VAL A 211 -1.40 12.36 -8.62
N ASP A 212 -0.56 13.32 -8.25
CA ASP A 212 0.39 13.95 -9.18
C ASP A 212 1.52 12.97 -9.51
N MET A 213 1.41 12.32 -10.66
CA MET A 213 2.34 11.27 -11.06
C MET A 213 3.74 11.79 -11.38
N ASN A 214 3.94 13.11 -11.56
CA ASN A 214 5.30 13.67 -11.71
C ASN A 214 6.16 13.49 -10.45
N LYS A 215 5.53 13.24 -9.29
CA LYS A 215 6.21 13.08 -8.00
C LYS A 215 6.47 11.62 -7.64
N VAL A 216 6.08 10.70 -8.52
CA VAL A 216 6.14 9.25 -8.27
C VAL A 216 7.00 8.62 -9.35
N LYS A 217 8.05 7.89 -8.95
CA LYS A 217 8.78 7.07 -9.89
C LYS A 217 8.00 5.77 -10.12
N ILE A 218 7.52 5.55 -11.34
CA ILE A 218 6.64 4.44 -11.71
C ILE A 218 7.28 3.55 -12.78
N PRO A 219 6.86 2.27 -12.93
CA PRO A 219 7.39 1.40 -13.97
C PRO A 219 6.96 1.88 -15.36
N ASP A 220 7.76 1.56 -16.38
CA ASP A 220 7.53 1.95 -17.78
C ASP A 220 6.13 1.59 -18.29
N ALA A 221 5.58 0.45 -17.83
CA ALA A 221 4.24 0.01 -18.16
C ALA A 221 3.16 1.04 -17.76
N LEU A 222 3.32 1.72 -16.63
CA LEU A 222 2.41 2.80 -16.20
C LEU A 222 2.73 4.12 -16.89
N GLN A 223 4.03 4.44 -17.11
CA GLN A 223 4.44 5.69 -17.78
C GLN A 223 3.80 5.85 -19.17
N ARG A 224 3.58 4.74 -19.89
CA ARG A 224 2.90 4.71 -21.19
C ARG A 224 1.45 5.16 -21.16
N PHE A 225 0.81 5.11 -20.00
CA PHE A 225 -0.56 5.53 -19.81
C PHE A 225 -0.65 6.71 -18.82
N THR A 226 0.46 7.43 -18.62
CA THR A 226 0.51 8.64 -17.81
C THR A 226 0.72 9.85 -18.69
N VAL A 227 -0.24 10.78 -18.68
CA VAL A 227 -0.17 12.04 -19.42
C VAL A 227 0.56 13.08 -18.58
N ALA A 228 1.75 13.47 -19.05
CA ALA A 228 2.66 14.38 -18.35
C ALA A 228 2.17 15.84 -18.34
N ASN A 229 1.50 16.26 -19.42
CA ASN A 229 0.97 17.63 -19.59
C ASN A 229 -0.53 17.73 -19.29
N TRP A 230 -1.05 16.88 -18.39
CA TRP A 230 -2.48 16.71 -18.17
C TRP A 230 -3.25 18.02 -17.95
N GLU A 231 -2.72 18.94 -17.14
CA GLU A 231 -3.35 20.24 -16.88
C GLU A 231 -3.61 21.07 -18.16
N ALA A 232 -2.76 20.93 -19.17
CA ALA A 232 -2.90 21.67 -20.42
C ALA A 232 -3.90 21.03 -21.40
N VAL A 233 -4.22 19.73 -21.23
CA VAL A 233 -4.97 18.95 -22.23
C VAL A 233 -6.29 18.39 -21.71
N CYS A 234 -6.51 18.37 -20.39
CA CYS A 234 -7.72 17.81 -19.77
C CYS A 234 -9.02 18.32 -20.40
N ASP A 235 -9.16 19.64 -20.54
CA ASP A 235 -10.37 20.24 -21.13
C ASP A 235 -10.55 19.82 -22.60
N SER A 236 -9.47 19.81 -23.38
CA SER A 236 -9.53 19.37 -24.78
C SER A 236 -9.91 17.89 -24.92
N ILE A 237 -9.38 17.03 -24.04
CA ILE A 237 -9.72 15.60 -24.00
C ILE A 237 -11.20 15.45 -23.66
N ARG A 238 -11.67 16.12 -22.61
CA ARG A 238 -13.07 16.09 -22.17
C ARG A 238 -14.01 16.56 -23.28
N THR A 239 -13.70 17.67 -23.94
CA THR A 239 -14.50 18.18 -25.07
C THR A 239 -14.60 17.16 -26.20
N LYS A 240 -13.48 16.58 -26.65
CA LYS A 240 -13.48 15.58 -27.72
C LYS A 240 -14.29 14.33 -27.35
N LEU A 241 -14.16 13.86 -26.11
CA LEU A 241 -14.96 12.74 -25.63
C LEU A 241 -16.45 13.07 -25.63
N GLN A 242 -16.83 14.27 -25.19
CA GLN A 242 -18.23 14.72 -25.18
C GLN A 242 -18.79 14.84 -26.61
N GLU A 243 -18.03 15.44 -27.53
CA GLU A 243 -18.42 15.56 -28.95
C GLU A 243 -18.69 14.20 -29.58
N LEU A 244 -17.88 13.18 -29.25
CA LEU A 244 -18.09 11.81 -29.72
C LEU A 244 -19.30 11.12 -29.07
N GLN A 245 -19.58 11.42 -27.80
CA GLN A 245 -20.75 10.91 -27.10
C GLN A 245 -22.05 11.50 -27.68
N ASP A 246 -22.01 12.77 -28.08
CA ASP A 246 -23.16 13.51 -28.62
C ASP A 246 -23.34 13.32 -30.15
N ALA A 247 -22.36 12.71 -30.83
CA ALA A 247 -22.40 12.51 -32.27
C ALA A 247 -23.57 11.59 -32.69
N PRO A 248 -24.29 11.89 -33.78
CA PRO A 248 -25.38 11.06 -34.27
C PRO A 248 -24.89 9.64 -34.58
N ALA A 249 -25.56 8.64 -34.00
CA ALA A 249 -25.16 7.24 -34.01
C ALA A 249 -25.11 6.65 -35.43
N ASN A 250 -23.91 6.59 -36.02
CA ASN A 250 -23.67 5.83 -37.25
C ASN A 250 -23.28 4.38 -36.95
N ASP A 251 -22.62 4.16 -35.81
CA ASP A 251 -22.34 2.89 -35.15
C ASP A 251 -22.21 3.19 -33.64
N GLY A 252 -22.71 2.34 -32.74
CA GLY A 252 -22.69 2.65 -31.30
C GLY A 252 -21.27 2.68 -30.67
N GLU A 253 -20.23 2.45 -31.48
CA GLU A 253 -18.85 2.24 -31.01
C GLU A 253 -18.22 3.53 -30.47
N PRO A 254 -18.15 4.67 -31.20
CA PRO A 254 -17.62 5.92 -30.66
C PRO A 254 -18.28 6.36 -29.35
N MET A 255 -19.62 6.24 -29.27
CA MET A 255 -20.41 6.56 -28.08
C MET A 255 -20.05 5.65 -26.90
N MET A 256 -19.86 4.35 -27.16
CA MET A 256 -19.46 3.39 -26.14
C MET A 256 -18.04 3.65 -25.64
N GLN A 257 -17.09 3.93 -26.55
CA GLN A 257 -15.71 4.26 -26.18
C GLN A 257 -15.64 5.56 -25.36
N SER A 258 -16.32 6.62 -25.81
CA SER A 258 -16.29 7.91 -25.14
C SER A 258 -17.01 7.90 -23.81
N GLY A 259 -18.15 7.21 -23.70
CA GLY A 259 -18.90 7.06 -22.45
C GLY A 259 -18.05 6.42 -21.34
N PHE A 260 -17.36 5.32 -21.64
CA PHE A 260 -16.46 4.68 -20.68
C PHE A 260 -15.33 5.60 -20.23
N ALA A 261 -14.66 6.28 -21.17
CA ALA A 261 -13.57 7.19 -20.83
C ALA A 261 -14.06 8.41 -20.04
N LEU A 262 -15.24 8.96 -20.35
CA LEU A 262 -15.86 10.05 -19.61
C LEU A 262 -16.24 9.63 -18.19
N ASP A 263 -16.83 8.45 -18.01
CA ASP A 263 -17.21 7.94 -16.69
C ASP A 263 -15.99 7.80 -15.78
N MET A 264 -14.89 7.25 -16.30
CA MET A 264 -13.63 7.11 -15.55
C MET A 264 -12.96 8.46 -15.28
N LEU A 265 -12.98 9.36 -16.26
CA LEU A 265 -12.47 10.73 -16.11
C LEU A 265 -13.27 11.50 -15.06
N ASP A 266 -14.60 11.42 -15.08
CA ASP A 266 -15.47 12.08 -14.11
C ASP A 266 -15.38 11.45 -12.73
N TYR A 267 -15.15 10.14 -12.64
CA TYR A 267 -14.90 9.48 -11.36
C TYR A 267 -13.63 10.02 -10.72
N ASP A 268 -12.52 10.03 -11.48
CA ASP A 268 -11.27 10.63 -11.05
C ASP A 268 -11.49 12.11 -10.70
N LEU A 269 -12.12 12.89 -11.58
CA LEU A 269 -12.33 14.33 -11.38
C LEU A 269 -13.36 14.69 -10.27
N ARG A 270 -14.19 13.78 -9.80
CA ARG A 270 -15.03 14.07 -8.62
C ARG A 270 -14.16 14.09 -7.39
N GLY A 271 -13.36 13.04 -7.21
CA GLY A 271 -12.59 12.80 -5.99
C GLY A 271 -13.49 12.69 -4.75
N TRP A 272 -12.96 12.16 -3.67
CA TRP A 272 -13.72 12.05 -2.42
C TRP A 272 -13.64 13.31 -1.55
N TYR A 273 -12.67 14.18 -1.83
CA TYR A 273 -12.41 15.39 -1.05
C TYR A 273 -12.47 16.63 -1.94
N GLU A 274 -13.54 17.43 -1.78
CA GLU A 274 -13.67 18.74 -2.43
C GLU A 274 -12.53 19.71 -2.04
N GLN A 275 -11.94 19.50 -0.86
CA GLN A 275 -10.88 20.32 -0.29
C GLN A 275 -9.48 19.95 -0.79
N ALA A 276 -9.32 18.81 -1.49
CA ALA A 276 -8.03 18.43 -2.03
C ALA A 276 -7.61 19.44 -3.12
N PRO A 277 -6.35 19.94 -3.12
CA PRO A 277 -5.86 20.88 -4.11
C PRO A 277 -6.05 20.38 -5.56
N ARG A 278 -6.56 21.23 -6.45
CA ARG A 278 -6.78 20.97 -7.90
C ARG A 278 -6.39 22.22 -8.72
N PRO A 279 -5.88 22.11 -9.96
CA PRO A 279 -5.48 20.89 -10.69
C PRO A 279 -4.12 20.33 -10.23
N ARG A 280 -3.73 19.15 -10.75
CA ARG A 280 -2.47 18.48 -10.40
C ARG A 280 -1.77 17.85 -11.59
N GLY A 281 -0.61 18.42 -11.95
CA GLY A 281 0.54 17.79 -12.61
C GLY A 281 0.22 16.73 -13.66
N ALA A 282 0.82 15.54 -13.53
CA ALA A 282 0.62 14.44 -14.47
C ALA A 282 -0.44 13.46 -13.96
N ARG A 283 -1.24 12.89 -14.88
CA ARG A 283 -2.33 11.97 -14.56
C ARG A 283 -2.08 10.59 -15.14
N TYR A 284 -2.29 9.55 -14.33
CA TYR A 284 -2.41 8.18 -14.82
C TYR A 284 -3.83 7.95 -15.36
N CYS A 285 -3.91 7.61 -16.65
CA CYS A 285 -5.15 7.40 -17.40
C CYS A 285 -5.61 5.95 -17.28
N VAL A 286 -6.34 5.68 -16.20
CA VAL A 286 -6.84 4.35 -15.86
C VAL A 286 -7.71 3.74 -16.97
N GLU A 287 -8.49 4.58 -17.65
CA GLU A 287 -9.32 4.20 -18.80
C GLU A 287 -8.51 3.66 -19.98
N LEU A 288 -7.30 4.15 -20.23
CA LEU A 288 -6.44 3.64 -21.31
C LEU A 288 -5.87 2.26 -20.97
N THR A 289 -5.54 2.04 -19.69
CA THR A 289 -5.00 0.76 -19.24
C THR A 289 -6.05 -0.34 -19.32
N PHE A 290 -7.27 -0.07 -18.85
CA PHE A 290 -8.34 -1.06 -18.77
C PHE A 290 -9.18 -1.22 -20.03
N ALA A 291 -9.01 -0.36 -21.05
CA ALA A 291 -9.82 -0.37 -22.26
C ALA A 291 -10.07 -1.77 -22.82
N ASP A 292 -9.01 -2.51 -23.19
CA ASP A 292 -9.16 -3.83 -23.81
C ASP A 292 -9.91 -4.82 -22.91
N SER A 293 -9.61 -4.82 -21.60
CA SER A 293 -10.24 -5.73 -20.64
C SER A 293 -11.73 -5.43 -20.42
N ALA A 294 -12.15 -4.20 -20.70
CA ALA A 294 -13.53 -3.75 -20.62
C ALA A 294 -14.25 -3.80 -21.99
N GLY A 295 -13.63 -4.35 -23.03
CA GLY A 295 -14.21 -4.45 -24.38
C GLY A 295 -14.12 -3.15 -25.19
N HIS A 296 -13.27 -2.23 -24.75
CA HIS A 296 -13.00 -0.94 -25.40
C HIS A 296 -11.72 -1.01 -26.23
N ARG A 297 -11.59 -0.13 -27.23
CA ARG A 297 -10.42 -0.09 -28.11
C ARG A 297 -9.39 0.88 -27.55
N ARG A 298 -8.33 0.35 -26.94
CA ARG A 298 -7.23 1.18 -26.41
C ARG A 298 -6.65 2.12 -27.47
N ASP A 299 -6.35 1.61 -28.67
CA ASP A 299 -5.73 2.41 -29.72
C ASP A 299 -6.59 3.61 -30.13
N TYR A 300 -7.91 3.42 -30.20
CA TYR A 300 -8.87 4.49 -30.49
C TYR A 300 -8.80 5.60 -29.44
N LEU A 301 -8.79 5.25 -28.15
CA LEU A 301 -8.68 6.23 -27.07
C LEU A 301 -7.30 6.89 -27.05
N LEU A 302 -6.22 6.16 -27.33
CA LEU A 302 -4.87 6.73 -27.42
C LEU A 302 -4.77 7.79 -28.53
N ASP A 303 -5.35 7.52 -29.70
CA ASP A 303 -5.35 8.48 -30.81
C ASP A 303 -6.16 9.73 -30.46
N LEU A 304 -7.31 9.57 -29.79
CA LEU A 304 -8.09 10.71 -29.27
C LEU A 304 -7.27 11.58 -28.32
N TYR A 305 -6.54 10.95 -27.39
CA TYR A 305 -5.68 11.66 -26.44
C TYR A 305 -4.55 12.41 -27.16
N ARG A 306 -3.91 11.78 -28.15
CA ARG A 306 -2.87 12.41 -28.98
C ARG A 306 -3.42 13.59 -29.78
N ASP A 307 -4.60 13.44 -30.38
CA ASP A 307 -5.30 14.50 -31.11
C ASP A 307 -5.70 15.68 -30.21
N ALA A 308 -5.86 15.44 -28.91
CA ALA A 308 -6.06 16.46 -27.89
C ALA A 308 -4.75 17.14 -27.42
N GLY A 309 -3.59 16.69 -27.93
CA GLY A 309 -2.28 17.20 -27.56
C GLY A 309 -1.64 16.52 -26.35
N ALA A 310 -2.15 15.35 -25.91
CA ALA A 310 -1.58 14.64 -24.78
C ALA A 310 -0.13 14.20 -25.05
N VAL A 311 0.74 14.49 -24.10
CA VAL A 311 2.14 14.04 -24.07
C VAL A 311 2.28 13.03 -22.95
N PHE A 312 2.58 11.79 -23.30
CA PHE A 312 2.78 10.69 -22.34
C PHE A 312 4.20 10.72 -21.76
N MET A 313 4.38 10.24 -20.52
CA MET A 313 5.71 10.14 -19.89
C MET A 313 6.65 9.21 -20.68
N LEU A 314 6.10 8.14 -21.24
CA LEU A 314 6.76 7.28 -22.19
C LEU A 314 5.82 7.07 -23.38
N ASP A 315 6.36 7.02 -24.61
CA ASP A 315 5.53 6.79 -25.79
C ASP A 315 4.78 5.44 -25.67
N PRO A 316 3.44 5.43 -25.73
CA PRO A 316 2.65 4.19 -25.69
C PRO A 316 3.07 3.17 -26.75
N ALA A 317 3.59 3.63 -27.91
CA ALA A 317 3.99 2.76 -29.02
C ALA A 317 5.40 2.16 -28.90
N ALA A 318 6.27 2.75 -28.08
CA ALA A 318 7.70 2.40 -28.02
C ALA A 318 7.96 1.08 -27.27
N GLY A 319 7.51 -0.07 -27.78
CA GLY A 319 7.67 -1.37 -27.12
C GLY A 319 6.83 -2.50 -27.71
N ALA A 320 5.89 -2.19 -28.62
CA ALA A 320 5.15 -3.19 -29.37
C ALA A 320 6.04 -3.96 -30.37
N GLN A 321 7.18 -3.39 -30.78
CA GLN A 321 8.09 -3.97 -31.78
C GLN A 321 9.03 -5.08 -31.24
N GLU A 322 9.11 -5.31 -29.94
CA GLU A 322 10.02 -6.33 -29.36
C GLU A 322 9.35 -7.67 -29.05
N ARG A 323 8.07 -7.85 -29.46
CA ARG A 323 7.31 -9.10 -29.23
C ARG A 323 6.69 -9.71 -30.50
N GLU A 324 7.20 -9.35 -31.67
CA GLU A 324 7.02 -10.08 -32.93
C GLU A 324 8.27 -10.90 -33.26
#